data_AF-A0A5P8N0Z9-F1
#
_entry.id   AF-A0A5P8N0Z9-F1
#
_cell.length_a   1.000
_cell.length_b   1.000
_cell.length_c   1.000
_cell.angle_alpha   90.00
_cell.angle_beta   90.00
_cell.angle_gamma   90.00
#
_symmetry.space_group_name_H-M   'P 1'
#
loop_
_entity.id
_entity.type
_entity.pdbx_description
1 polymer ?
#
loop_
_entity_poly.entity_id
_entity_poly.type
_entity_poly.pdbx_seq_one_letter_code
_entity_poly.pdbx_strand_id
1 'polypeptide(L)'
;MSPSPNPVAHDHLPFFITSPGSTDWLLLVMAFTLVAAALLAGVFFLHIHSLPERLAHKGQKLQFEIVAVMCLLALFTHAHLLWVAALLLAFIDLPDFLSPMNRIARASEKLAGLPSPEPAQEDASARGEHGHA
;
A
#
# COMPACT_ATOMS: atom_id res chain seq x y z
N MET A 1 -47.46 35.61 -15.72
CA MET A 1 -48.20 34.49 -16.32
C MET A 1 -47.21 33.37 -16.57
N SER A 2 -47.36 32.24 -15.88
CA SER A 2 -46.59 31.04 -16.20
C SER A 2 -47.11 30.47 -17.52
N PRO A 3 -46.23 30.06 -18.46
CA PRO A 3 -46.65 29.53 -19.75
C PRO A 3 -47.51 28.28 -19.58
N SER A 4 -48.54 28.12 -20.43
CA SER A 4 -49.39 26.94 -20.43
C SER A 4 -48.55 25.70 -20.77
N PRO A 5 -48.64 24.59 -20.02
CA PRO A 5 -47.87 23.39 -20.30
C PRO A 5 -48.20 22.81 -21.68
N ASN A 6 -47.23 22.11 -22.27
CA ASN A 6 -47.44 21.37 -23.51
C ASN A 6 -48.59 20.36 -23.31
N PRO A 7 -49.58 20.27 -24.23
CA PRO A 7 -50.71 19.34 -24.12
C PRO A 7 -50.33 17.85 -24.12
N VAL A 8 -49.08 17.52 -24.46
CA VAL A 8 -48.52 16.15 -24.42
C VAL A 8 -47.74 15.89 -23.12
N ALA A 9 -47.60 16.88 -22.23
CA ALA A 9 -46.91 16.71 -20.96
C ALA A 9 -47.75 15.84 -20.01
N HIS A 10 -47.11 14.84 -19.39
CA HIS A 10 -47.75 14.02 -18.38
C HIS A 10 -47.98 14.82 -17.09
N ASP A 11 -49.17 14.66 -16.49
CA ASP A 11 -49.60 15.40 -15.28
C ASP A 11 -48.79 15.08 -14.01
N HIS A 12 -48.03 13.97 -14.00
CA HIS A 12 -47.21 13.57 -12.86
C HIS A 12 -45.74 13.46 -13.26
N LEU A 13 -44.90 14.22 -12.58
CA LEU A 13 -43.45 14.04 -12.64
C LEU A 13 -43.03 13.06 -11.53
N PRO A 14 -42.02 12.21 -11.79
CA PRO A 14 -41.47 11.36 -10.76
C PRO A 14 -40.88 12.19 -9.63
N PHE A 15 -40.91 11.66 -8.41
CA PHE A 15 -40.57 12.38 -7.17
C PHE A 15 -39.15 12.96 -7.13
N PHE A 16 -38.24 12.46 -7.97
CA PHE A 16 -36.84 12.89 -8.03
C PHE A 16 -36.58 14.01 -9.05
N ILE A 17 -37.58 14.42 -9.84
CA ILE A 17 -37.46 15.55 -10.78
C ILE A 17 -37.84 16.84 -10.06
N THR A 18 -36.89 17.76 -9.95
CA THR A 18 -37.07 19.04 -9.27
C THR A 18 -37.54 20.13 -10.23
N SER A 19 -38.37 21.07 -9.75
CA SER A 19 -38.90 22.16 -10.58
C SER A 19 -37.81 23.18 -10.96
N PRO A 20 -37.96 23.93 -12.06
CA PRO A 20 -37.02 24.98 -12.43
C PRO A 20 -36.82 26.01 -11.30
N GLY A 21 -35.56 26.33 -10.98
CA GLY A 21 -35.21 27.25 -9.89
C GLY A 21 -35.14 26.62 -8.48
N SER A 22 -35.44 25.32 -8.35
CA SER A 22 -35.24 24.56 -7.10
C SER A 22 -33.95 23.75 -7.14
N THR A 23 -33.42 23.40 -5.96
CA THR A 23 -32.20 22.60 -5.81
C THR A 23 -32.46 21.15 -6.21
N ASP A 24 -31.68 20.64 -7.17
CA ASP A 24 -31.71 19.23 -7.59
C ASP A 24 -31.05 18.34 -6.54
N TRP A 25 -31.86 17.75 -5.65
CA TRP A 25 -31.40 16.85 -4.60
C TRP A 25 -30.87 15.53 -5.12
N LEU A 26 -31.39 15.01 -6.24
CA LEU A 26 -30.90 13.78 -6.83
C LEU A 26 -29.48 13.99 -7.35
N LEU A 27 -29.23 15.11 -8.02
CA LEU A 27 -27.89 15.51 -8.48
C LEU A 27 -26.92 15.61 -7.30
N LEU A 28 -27.32 16.24 -6.20
CA LEU A 28 -26.50 16.33 -4.98
C LEU A 28 -26.15 14.95 -4.43
N VAL A 29 -27.13 14.08 -4.23
CA VAL A 29 -26.91 12.72 -3.70
C VAL A 29 -26.01 11.92 -4.63
N MET A 30 -26.23 12.00 -5.95
CA MET A 30 -25.38 11.34 -6.94
C MET A 30 -23.96 11.88 -6.92
N ALA A 31 -23.76 13.20 -6.78
CA ALA A 31 -22.44 13.82 -6.69
C ALA A 31 -21.68 13.32 -5.45
N PHE A 32 -22.31 13.31 -4.27
CA PHE A 32 -21.71 12.75 -3.06
C PHE A 32 -21.42 11.25 -3.19
N THR A 33 -22.34 10.50 -3.79
CA THR A 33 -22.17 9.07 -4.04
C THR A 33 -20.98 8.80 -4.97
N LEU A 34 -20.85 9.57 -6.05
CA LEU A 34 -19.75 9.46 -7.00
C LEU A 34 -18.40 9.74 -6.31
N VAL A 35 -18.33 10.81 -5.52
CA VAL A 35 -17.12 11.16 -4.77
C VAL A 35 -16.77 10.06 -3.77
N ALA A 36 -17.75 9.59 -2.98
CA ALA A 36 -17.53 8.51 -2.02
C ALA A 36 -17.09 7.21 -2.71
N ALA A 37 -17.72 6.85 -3.83
CA ALA A 37 -17.37 5.67 -4.60
C ALA A 37 -15.95 5.77 -5.20
N ALA A 38 -15.57 6.93 -5.73
CA ALA A 38 -14.23 7.16 -6.25
C ALA A 38 -13.16 7.06 -5.15
N LEU A 39 -13.40 7.66 -3.99
CA LEU A 39 -12.51 7.55 -2.84
C LEU A 39 -12.42 6.11 -2.34
N LEU A 40 -13.55 5.40 -2.22
CA LEU A 40 -13.57 4.01 -1.78
C LEU A 40 -12.83 3.10 -2.76
N ALA A 41 -13.03 3.28 -4.07
CA ALA A 41 -12.30 2.55 -5.10
C ALA A 41 -10.79 2.84 -5.04
N GLY A 42 -10.40 4.10 -4.82
CA GLY A 42 -9.00 4.49 -4.64
C GLY A 42 -8.37 3.85 -3.41
N VAL A 43 -9.04 3.89 -2.26
CA VAL A 43 -8.59 3.23 -1.02
C VAL A 43 -8.48 1.72 -1.22
N PHE A 44 -9.48 1.11 -1.84
CA PHE A 44 -9.49 -0.33 -2.12
C PHE A 44 -8.34 -0.74 -3.05
N PHE A 45 -8.07 0.07 -4.08
CA PHE A 45 -6.96 -0.14 -5.01
C PHE A 45 -5.60 -0.06 -4.31
N LEU A 46 -5.38 0.97 -3.48
CA LEU A 46 -4.16 1.11 -2.68
C LEU A 46 -4.04 -0.01 -1.64
N HIS A 47 -5.16 -0.44 -1.05
CA HIS A 47 -5.19 -1.53 -0.09
C HIS A 47 -4.72 -2.85 -0.72
N ILE A 48 -5.27 -3.23 -1.88
CA ILE A 48 -4.84 -4.43 -2.62
C ILE A 48 -3.37 -4.34 -3.02
N HIS A 49 -2.92 -3.15 -3.46
CA HIS A 49 -1.51 -2.96 -3.82
C HIS A 49 -0.56 -3.13 -2.63
N SER A 50 -0.97 -2.82 -1.41
CA SER A 50 -0.15 -3.07 -0.21
C SER A 50 -0.13 -4.53 0.27
N LEU A 51 -0.94 -5.42 -0.30
CA LEU A 51 -1.01 -6.82 0.16
C LEU A 51 0.30 -7.61 0.01
N PRO A 52 1.01 -7.57 -1.12
CA PRO A 52 2.29 -8.26 -1.27
C PRO A 52 3.31 -7.85 -0.21
N GLU A 53 3.38 -6.55 0.09
CA GLU A 53 4.26 -5.98 1.12
C GLU A 53 3.95 -6.57 2.51
N ARG A 54 2.67 -6.60 2.89
CA ARG A 54 2.24 -7.14 4.20
C ARG A 54 2.50 -8.63 4.33
N LEU A 55 2.47 -9.39 3.23
CA LEU A 55 2.79 -10.82 3.20
C LEU A 55 4.30 -11.05 3.35
N ALA A 56 5.12 -10.27 2.65
CA ALA A 56 6.58 -10.38 2.71
C ALA A 56 7.16 -9.92 4.07
N HIS A 57 6.39 -9.18 4.88
CA HIS A 57 6.82 -8.69 6.20
C HIS A 57 7.14 -9.81 7.21
N LYS A 58 6.65 -11.04 6.99
CA LYS A 58 7.00 -12.21 7.81
C LYS A 58 8.32 -12.88 7.39
N GLY A 59 8.85 -12.50 6.23
CA GLY A 59 10.08 -13.02 5.66
C GLY A 59 11.31 -12.20 6.06
N GLN A 60 12.35 -12.31 5.24
CA GLN A 60 13.62 -11.59 5.46
C GLN A 60 13.52 -10.12 5.04
N LYS A 61 14.35 -9.27 5.67
CA LYS A 61 14.44 -7.82 5.35
C LYS A 61 14.66 -7.56 3.86
N LEU A 62 15.52 -8.35 3.21
CA LEU A 62 15.81 -8.21 1.78
C LEU A 62 14.63 -8.63 0.88
N GLN A 63 13.91 -9.70 1.24
CA GLN A 63 12.71 -10.11 0.50
C GLN A 63 11.62 -9.04 0.59
N PHE A 64 11.43 -8.48 1.78
CA PHE A 64 10.51 -7.37 2.01
C PHE A 64 10.86 -6.15 1.15
N GLU A 65 12.12 -5.71 1.14
CA GLU A 65 12.58 -4.57 0.33
C GLU A 65 12.33 -4.77 -1.17
N ILE A 66 12.65 -5.95 -1.70
CA ILE A 66 12.43 -6.27 -3.12
C ILE A 66 10.94 -6.26 -3.46
N VAL A 67 10.10 -6.90 -2.63
CA VAL A 67 8.65 -6.95 -2.82
C VAL A 67 8.04 -5.54 -2.76
N ALA A 68 8.49 -4.71 -1.82
CA ALA A 68 8.04 -3.32 -1.67
C ALA A 68 8.40 -2.47 -2.91
N VAL A 69 9.64 -2.57 -3.41
CA VAL A 69 10.07 -1.86 -4.62
C VAL A 69 9.26 -2.33 -5.83
N MET A 70 8.98 -3.63 -5.95
CA MET A 70 8.23 -4.16 -7.08
C MET A 70 6.75 -3.72 -7.04
N CYS A 71 6.16 -3.61 -5.86
CA CYS A 71 4.83 -3.02 -5.69
C CYS A 71 4.80 -1.52 -6.03
N LEU A 72 5.81 -0.75 -5.61
CA LEU A 72 5.93 0.66 -5.95
C LEU A 72 6.09 0.87 -7.47
N LEU A 73 6.90 0.04 -8.12
CA LEU A 73 7.06 0.05 -9.57
C LEU A 73 5.75 -0.32 -10.28
N ALA A 74 5.04 -1.35 -9.81
CA ALA A 74 3.74 -1.73 -10.37
C ALA A 74 2.71 -0.61 -10.26
N LEU A 75 2.69 0.12 -9.14
CA LEU A 75 1.80 1.25 -8.91
C LEU A 75 2.13 2.43 -9.86
N PHE A 76 3.40 2.78 -9.99
CA PHE A 76 3.84 3.88 -10.85
C PHE A 76 3.59 3.57 -12.33
N THR A 77 3.95 2.36 -12.75
CA THR A 77 3.90 1.95 -14.17
C THR A 77 2.54 1.40 -14.61
N HIS A 78 1.64 1.10 -13.66
CA HIS A 78 0.40 0.35 -13.91
C HIS A 78 0.62 -1.05 -14.53
N ALA A 79 1.82 -1.61 -14.38
CA ALA A 79 2.14 -2.94 -14.87
C ALA A 79 1.71 -4.03 -13.86
N HIS A 80 0.51 -4.58 -14.05
CA HIS A 80 -0.04 -5.63 -13.17
C HIS A 80 0.85 -6.87 -13.05
N LEU A 81 1.67 -7.17 -14.06
CA LEU A 81 2.61 -8.29 -14.02
C LEU A 81 3.62 -8.16 -12.87
N LEU A 82 4.11 -6.95 -12.60
CA LEU A 82 5.04 -6.69 -11.50
C LEU A 82 4.36 -6.92 -10.14
N TRP A 83 3.09 -6.50 -10.01
CA TRP A 83 2.32 -6.76 -8.79
C TRP A 83 2.06 -8.25 -8.57
N VAL A 84 1.68 -8.99 -9.62
CA VAL A 84 1.48 -10.45 -9.54
C VAL A 84 2.78 -11.17 -9.20
N ALA A 85 3.90 -10.78 -9.82
CA ALA A 85 5.21 -11.31 -9.47
C ALA A 85 5.56 -11.03 -8.00
N ALA A 86 5.16 -9.88 -7.46
CA ALA A 86 5.47 -9.49 -6.07
C ALA A 86 4.67 -10.35 -5.10
N LEU A 87 3.41 -10.61 -5.43
CA LEU A 87 2.57 -11.51 -4.68
C LEU A 87 3.12 -12.94 -4.69
N LEU A 88 3.51 -13.47 -5.85
CA LEU A 88 4.11 -14.79 -5.97
C LEU A 88 5.43 -14.89 -5.19
N LEU A 89 6.28 -13.86 -5.28
CA LEU A 89 7.54 -13.77 -4.55
C LEU A 89 7.33 -13.68 -3.04
N ALA A 90 6.28 -13.00 -2.58
CA ALA A 90 5.92 -12.92 -1.16
C ALA A 90 5.34 -14.23 -0.61
N PHE A 91 4.77 -15.09 -1.47
CA PHE A 91 4.24 -16.40 -1.09
C PHE A 91 5.32 -17.48 -0.97
N ILE A 92 6.46 -17.30 -1.62
CA ILE A 92 7.58 -18.23 -1.58
C ILE A 92 8.58 -17.74 -0.54
N ASP A 93 8.90 -18.57 0.45
CA ASP A 93 9.96 -18.26 1.40
C ASP A 93 11.33 -18.43 0.71
N LEU A 94 12.01 -17.31 0.46
CA LEU A 94 13.40 -17.36 -0.03
C LEU A 94 14.33 -17.67 1.14
N PRO A 95 15.28 -18.62 0.99
CA PRO A 95 16.23 -18.93 2.06
C PRO A 95 17.27 -17.80 2.23
N ASP A 96 17.82 -17.67 3.44
CA ASP A 96 18.81 -16.63 3.75
C ASP A 96 20.16 -17.04 3.20
N PHE A 97 20.53 -16.48 2.05
CA PHE A 97 21.79 -16.76 1.38
C PHE A 97 22.97 -15.94 1.94
N LEU A 98 22.72 -14.84 2.65
CA LEU A 98 23.76 -13.94 3.15
C LEU A 98 24.41 -14.48 4.42
N SER A 99 23.63 -15.07 5.33
CA SER A 99 24.14 -15.63 6.59
C SER A 99 25.19 -16.74 6.39
N PRO A 100 24.98 -17.74 5.49
CA PRO A 100 26.00 -18.74 5.18
C PRO A 100 27.28 -18.14 4.57
N MET A 101 27.16 -17.19 3.64
CA MET A 101 28.32 -16.53 3.02
C MET A 101 29.13 -15.75 4.05
N ASN A 102 28.46 -15.03 4.95
CA ASN A 102 29.10 -14.27 6.01
C ASN A 102 29.81 -15.20 7.03
N ARG A 103 29.27 -16.40 7.27
CA ARG A 103 29.96 -17.43 8.06
C ARG A 103 31.24 -17.93 7.37
N ILE A 104 31.22 -18.14 6.06
CA ILE A 104 32.40 -18.57 5.30
C ILE A 104 33.47 -17.48 5.30
N ALA A 105 33.09 -16.22 5.11
CA ALA A 105 34.01 -15.07 5.17
C ALA A 105 34.72 -15.00 6.54
N ARG A 106 33.96 -15.05 7.64
CA ARG A 106 34.53 -15.07 9.00
C ARG A 106 35.40 -16.29 9.28
N ALA A 107 35.01 -17.46 8.78
CA ALA A 107 35.82 -18.67 8.91
C ALA A 107 37.15 -18.53 8.14
N SER A 108 37.12 -17.91 6.96
CA SER A 108 38.32 -17.62 6.15
C SER A 108 39.23 -16.57 6.80
N GLU A 109 38.68 -15.49 7.37
CA GLU A 109 39.44 -14.49 8.12
C GLU A 109 40.14 -15.12 9.33
N LYS A 110 39.44 -15.99 10.06
CA LYS A 110 40.00 -16.73 11.18
C LYS A 110 41.11 -17.69 10.75
N LEU A 111 40.97 -18.34 9.58
CA LEU A 111 42.02 -19.20 9.01
C LEU A 111 43.24 -18.40 8.55
N ALA A 112 43.02 -17.19 8.04
CA ALA A 112 44.06 -16.28 7.56
C ALA A 112 44.80 -15.54 8.69
N GLY A 113 44.39 -15.72 9.96
CA GLY A 113 45.00 -15.04 11.10
C GLY A 113 44.74 -13.52 11.13
N LEU A 114 43.74 -13.05 10.39
CA LEU A 114 43.35 -11.65 10.41
C LEU A 114 42.65 -11.34 11.75
N PRO A 115 42.90 -10.17 12.35
CA PRO A 115 42.17 -9.76 13.55
C PRO A 115 40.67 -9.78 13.24
N SER A 116 39.90 -10.44 14.11
CA SER A 116 38.45 -10.53 13.92
C SER A 116 37.87 -9.11 13.93
N PRO A 117 37.01 -8.74 12.96
CA PRO A 117 36.32 -7.45 13.04
C PRO A 117 35.53 -7.42 14.34
N GLU A 118 35.88 -6.50 15.23
CA GLU A 118 35.20 -6.28 16.50
C GLU A 118 33.70 -6.13 16.21
N PRO A 119 32.80 -6.81 16.94
CA PRO A 119 31.38 -6.66 16.70
C PRO A 119 31.05 -5.18 16.87
N ALA A 120 30.55 -4.54 15.81
CA ALA A 120 30.03 -3.19 15.89
C ALA A 120 29.02 -3.16 17.06
N GLN A 121 29.39 -2.49 18.14
CA GLN A 121 28.55 -2.25 19.30
C GLN A 121 27.41 -1.32 18.86
N GLU A 122 26.37 -1.88 18.26
CA GLU A 122 25.03 -1.34 18.43
C GLU A 122 24.51 -1.87 19.78
N ASP A 123 24.05 -0.93 20.62
CA ASP A 123 23.33 -1.15 21.89
C ASP A 123 24.15 -1.35 23.19
N ALA A 124 24.94 -0.35 23.55
CA ALA A 124 25.36 -0.14 24.96
C ALA A 124 25.21 1.31 25.47
N SER A 125 24.53 2.22 24.74
CA SER A 125 24.40 3.63 25.14
C SER A 125 23.02 4.01 25.74
N ALA A 126 22.00 3.15 25.69
CA ALA A 126 20.64 3.51 26.13
C ALA A 126 20.24 2.99 27.53
N ARG A 127 21.17 2.46 28.33
CA ARG A 127 20.85 1.90 29.66
C ARG A 127 21.85 2.29 30.75
N GLY A 128 22.16 3.60 30.82
CA GLY A 128 23.09 4.14 31.80
C GLY A 128 22.71 5.48 32.45
N GLU A 129 21.57 6.10 32.15
CA GLU A 129 21.20 7.42 32.72
C GLU A 129 19.92 7.44 33.58
N HIS A 130 19.46 6.30 34.07
CA HIS A 130 18.43 6.27 35.11
C HIS A 130 18.87 5.42 36.30
N GLY A 131 19.58 6.06 37.22
CA GLY A 131 19.81 5.56 38.56
C GLY A 131 21.13 6.03 39.16
N HIS A 132 21.12 7.21 39.80
CA HIS A 132 21.49 7.41 41.22
C HIS A 132 21.89 8.86 41.52
N ALA A 133 21.27 9.35 42.59
CA ALA A 133 21.60 10.50 43.44
C ALA A 133 21.30 11.91 42.92
#